data_AF-A0AAD3XRE4-F1
#
_entry.id   AF-A0AAD3XRE4-F1
#
_cell.length_a   1.000
_cell.length_b   1.000
_cell.length_c   1.000
_cell.angle_alpha   90.00
_cell.angle_beta   90.00
_cell.angle_gamma   90.00
#
_symmetry.space_group_name_H-M   'P 1'
#
loop_
_entity.id
_entity.type
_entity.pdbx_description
1 polymer ?
#
loop_
_entity_poly.entity_id
_entity_poly.type
_entity_poly.pdbx_seq_one_letter_code
_entity_poly.pdbx_strand_id
1 'polypeptide(L)'
;MGDQRSSTHAVRFKRLFRRTSQASNRTLVSPLSQLPLLPNLRHPSISLSLQRSIDQEGLRSMAQSKTAMRKPIFTKVDQLQPETNGHNLTVKVISSNMVLQKVRPDGAQARPAQIAECLVGDETGTIVFTARNGQVDLMMPDTTVILRNAKIDMFKGSMRLAVDKWGRIEVTEPASFDIKEDNNLSLVEYELVNAVEQ
;
A
#
# COMPACT_ATOMS: atom_id res chain seq x y z
N MET A 1 -30.69 32.84 -17.87
CA MET A 1 -30.04 32.32 -16.65
C MET A 1 -29.88 30.82 -16.83
N GLY A 2 -28.66 30.37 -17.11
CA GLY A 2 -28.37 28.96 -17.40
C GLY A 2 -28.10 28.18 -16.12
N ASP A 3 -28.91 27.17 -15.86
CA ASP A 3 -28.65 26.13 -14.86
C ASP A 3 -27.53 25.22 -15.36
N GLN A 4 -26.36 25.26 -14.72
CA GLN A 4 -25.35 24.21 -14.85
C GLN A 4 -25.57 23.19 -13.74
N ARG A 5 -26.31 22.13 -14.03
CA ARG A 5 -26.36 20.95 -13.16
C ARG A 5 -25.10 20.12 -13.39
N SER A 6 -24.30 20.01 -12.34
CA SER A 6 -23.18 19.08 -12.21
C SER A 6 -23.68 17.65 -12.39
N SER A 7 -23.49 17.09 -13.59
CA SER A 7 -23.74 15.69 -13.88
C SER A 7 -22.61 14.86 -13.28
N THR A 8 -22.92 14.12 -12.22
CA THR A 8 -22.04 13.09 -11.68
C THR A 8 -22.08 11.91 -12.66
N HIS A 9 -21.06 11.80 -13.50
CA HIS A 9 -20.95 10.73 -14.50
C HIS A 9 -20.78 9.37 -13.82
N ALA A 10 -21.75 8.47 -14.02
CA ALA A 10 -21.62 7.07 -13.65
C ALA A 10 -20.82 6.33 -14.74
N VAL A 11 -19.53 6.09 -14.50
CA VAL A 11 -18.67 5.34 -15.42
C VAL A 11 -18.93 3.84 -15.25
N ARG A 12 -19.49 3.18 -16.26
CA ARG A 12 -19.78 1.74 -16.23
C ARG A 12 -18.67 0.97 -16.94
N PHE A 13 -17.84 0.31 -16.15
CA PHE A 13 -16.67 -0.46 -16.60
C PHE A 13 -17.04 -1.93 -16.90
N LYS A 14 -16.77 -2.42 -18.11
CA LYS A 14 -16.90 -3.84 -18.48
C LYS A 14 -15.54 -4.53 -18.38
N ARG A 15 -15.42 -5.51 -17.47
CA ARG A 15 -14.21 -6.33 -17.27
C ARG A 15 -14.13 -7.43 -18.34
N LEU A 16 -13.11 -7.41 -19.19
CA LEU A 16 -12.84 -8.48 -20.16
C LEU A 16 -11.82 -9.47 -19.55
N PHE A 17 -12.16 -10.76 -19.43
CA PHE A 17 -11.32 -11.77 -18.77
C PHE A 17 -10.77 -12.77 -19.79
N ARG A 18 -9.45 -13.01 -19.82
CA ARG A 18 -8.82 -14.16 -20.52
C ARG A 18 -8.28 -15.14 -19.48
N ARG A 19 -8.66 -16.42 -19.60
CA ARG A 19 -8.21 -17.52 -18.72
C ARG A 19 -6.91 -18.13 -19.26
N THR A 20 -5.93 -18.35 -18.39
CA THR A 20 -4.84 -19.32 -18.60
C THR A 20 -4.71 -20.19 -17.35
N SER A 21 -4.48 -21.48 -17.58
CA SER A 21 -4.41 -22.55 -16.57
C SER A 21 -2.99 -23.08 -16.44
N GLN A 22 -2.50 -23.33 -15.22
CA GLN A 22 -1.63 -24.47 -14.95
C GLN A 22 -1.52 -24.77 -13.45
N ALA A 23 -1.21 -26.03 -13.14
CA ALA A 23 -1.26 -26.68 -11.83
C ALA A 23 0.10 -27.27 -11.44
N SER A 24 0.15 -27.83 -10.22
CA SER A 24 1.15 -28.78 -9.68
C SER A 24 2.34 -28.14 -8.93
N ASN A 25 2.90 -28.62 -7.81
CA ASN A 25 2.80 -29.91 -7.11
C ASN A 25 3.29 -29.79 -5.64
N ARG A 26 2.88 -30.75 -4.79
CA ARG A 26 3.31 -30.98 -3.39
C ARG A 26 4.81 -31.29 -3.24
N THR A 27 5.39 -31.14 -2.03
CA THR A 27 6.01 -32.22 -1.19
C THR A 27 6.38 -31.70 0.22
N LEU A 28 6.28 -32.61 1.21
CA LEU A 28 6.61 -32.55 2.66
C LEU A 28 8.14 -32.45 2.91
N VAL A 29 8.72 -32.18 4.09
CA VAL A 29 9.02 -33.09 5.25
C VAL A 29 9.77 -32.23 6.32
N SER A 30 9.23 -32.02 7.53
CA SER A 30 9.64 -32.50 8.89
C SER A 30 10.84 -31.81 9.62
N PRO A 31 10.89 -31.89 10.99
CA PRO A 31 11.44 -30.86 11.90
C PRO A 31 12.75 -31.24 12.59
N LEU A 32 13.48 -30.28 13.21
CA LEU A 32 14.37 -30.59 14.36
C LEU A 32 14.79 -29.37 15.21
N SER A 33 14.81 -29.60 16.53
CA SER A 33 15.73 -29.10 17.57
C SER A 33 15.73 -27.61 17.99
N GLN A 34 15.17 -27.35 19.18
CA GLN A 34 15.43 -26.14 19.97
C GLN A 34 15.84 -26.54 21.40
N LEU A 35 16.99 -26.03 21.87
CA LEU A 35 17.61 -26.22 23.20
C LEU A 35 17.27 -25.04 24.15
N PRO A 36 17.50 -25.16 25.47
CA PRO A 36 16.67 -24.55 26.50
C PRO A 36 17.10 -23.16 27.00
N LEU A 37 16.13 -22.55 27.71
CA LEU A 37 16.10 -21.27 28.39
C LEU A 37 17.16 -21.12 29.51
N LEU A 38 17.76 -19.92 29.61
CA LEU A 38 18.51 -19.45 30.79
C LEU A 38 17.67 -18.43 31.60
N PRO A 39 17.75 -18.43 32.95
CA PRO A 39 16.90 -17.59 33.79
C PRO A 39 17.52 -16.25 34.23
N ASN A 40 16.64 -15.26 34.32
CA ASN A 40 16.53 -14.12 35.27
C ASN A 40 17.80 -13.54 35.91
N LEU A 41 18.13 -12.31 35.51
CA LEU A 41 18.96 -11.38 36.28
C LEU A 41 18.05 -10.40 37.05
N ARG A 42 18.17 -10.42 38.38
CA ARG A 42 17.48 -9.53 39.33
C ARG A 42 18.12 -8.13 39.29
N HIS A 43 17.31 -7.08 39.25
CA HIS A 43 17.72 -5.73 39.65
C HIS A 43 17.13 -5.38 41.03
N PRO A 44 17.93 -4.84 41.97
CA PRO A 44 17.46 -4.42 43.27
C PRO A 44 16.69 -3.09 43.21
N SER A 45 15.63 -3.05 43.99
CA SER A 45 14.79 -1.90 44.33
C SER A 45 15.56 -0.81 45.05
N ILE A 46 15.39 0.44 44.62
CA ILE A 46 15.66 1.62 45.45
C ILE A 46 14.45 2.56 45.36
N SER A 47 13.68 2.57 46.44
CA SER A 47 12.69 3.60 46.74
C SER A 47 13.41 4.85 47.24
N LEU A 48 13.08 6.02 46.69
CA LEU A 48 13.26 7.26 47.44
C LEU A 48 12.11 8.22 47.11
N SER A 49 11.20 8.30 48.07
CA SER A 49 10.19 9.32 48.26
C SER A 49 10.85 10.67 48.56
N LEU A 50 10.44 11.73 47.85
CA LEU A 50 10.47 13.07 48.43
C LEU A 50 9.34 13.94 47.87
N GLN A 51 8.45 14.30 48.79
CA GLN A 51 7.35 15.25 48.64
C GLN A 51 7.88 16.65 48.29
N ARG A 52 7.34 17.28 47.25
CA ARG A 52 7.19 18.74 47.19
C ARG A 52 5.83 19.10 46.60
N SER A 53 5.00 19.60 47.50
CA SER A 53 3.74 20.29 47.26
C SER A 53 4.00 21.60 46.51
N ILE A 54 3.43 21.73 45.32
CA ILE A 54 3.13 23.01 44.67
C ILE A 54 1.71 22.89 44.13
N ASP A 55 0.77 23.51 44.83
CA ASP A 55 -0.53 23.84 44.29
C ASP A 55 -0.35 24.91 43.22
N GLN A 56 -0.79 24.64 41.99
CA GLN A 56 -1.21 25.70 41.07
C GLN A 56 -2.21 25.15 40.06
N GLU A 57 -3.46 25.50 40.30
CA GLU A 57 -4.58 25.40 39.39
C GLU A 57 -4.22 26.06 38.04
N GLY A 58 -4.41 25.33 36.92
CA GLY A 58 -4.15 25.90 35.60
C GLY A 58 -4.04 24.91 34.42
N LEU A 59 -3.98 23.60 34.65
CA LEU A 59 -3.87 22.61 33.57
C LEU A 59 -4.97 21.54 33.63
N ARG A 60 -6.23 21.97 33.70
CA ARG A 60 -7.41 21.09 33.61
C ARG A 60 -8.37 21.57 32.52
N SER A 61 -7.96 21.52 31.26
CA SER A 61 -8.92 21.57 30.12
C SER A 61 -8.37 21.19 28.73
N MET A 62 -7.29 20.40 28.62
CA MET A 62 -6.85 19.84 27.32
C MET A 62 -6.69 18.32 27.32
N ALA A 63 -7.49 17.61 28.13
CA ALA A 63 -7.50 16.14 28.17
C ALA A 63 -8.82 15.52 27.64
N GLN A 64 -9.62 16.27 26.90
CA GLN A 64 -10.83 15.80 26.21
C GLN A 64 -10.89 16.59 24.89
N SER A 65 -10.72 16.05 23.68
CA SER A 65 -11.01 14.72 23.16
C SER A 65 -9.88 14.23 22.24
N LYS A 66 -9.16 13.17 22.61
CA LYS A 66 -8.51 12.34 21.59
C LYS A 66 -9.64 11.59 20.89
N THR A 67 -10.16 12.16 19.81
CA THR A 67 -11.03 11.42 18.88
C THR A 67 -10.30 10.14 18.54
N ALA A 68 -10.83 9.00 18.97
CA ALA A 68 -10.23 7.71 18.68
C ALA A 68 -10.16 7.57 17.15
N MET A 69 -8.96 7.62 16.59
CA MET A 69 -8.77 7.48 15.15
C MET A 69 -9.29 6.10 14.75
N ARG A 70 -10.24 6.07 13.83
CA ARG A 70 -10.79 4.82 13.30
C ARG A 70 -9.63 3.98 12.77
N LYS A 71 -9.66 2.69 13.08
CA LYS A 71 -8.65 1.75 12.58
C LYS A 71 -8.64 1.81 11.05
N PRO A 72 -7.46 1.87 10.42
CA PRO A 72 -7.38 1.89 8.97
C PRO A 72 -7.95 0.59 8.41
N ILE A 73 -8.83 0.71 7.42
CA ILE A 73 -9.38 -0.44 6.70
C ILE A 73 -8.40 -0.79 5.59
N PHE A 74 -8.05 -2.07 5.52
CA PHE A 74 -7.22 -2.61 4.45
C PHE A 74 -8.11 -3.25 3.39
N THR A 75 -7.92 -2.81 2.15
CA THR A 75 -8.58 -3.33 0.96
C THR A 75 -7.72 -4.44 0.37
N LYS A 76 -8.31 -5.34 -0.41
CA LYS A 76 -7.59 -6.36 -1.19
C LYS A 76 -7.39 -5.94 -2.63
N VAL A 77 -6.41 -6.53 -3.32
CA VAL A 77 -6.11 -6.17 -4.72
C VAL A 77 -7.33 -6.41 -5.61
N ASP A 78 -8.04 -7.52 -5.48
CA ASP A 78 -9.21 -7.85 -6.32
C ASP A 78 -10.42 -6.91 -6.16
N GLN A 79 -10.46 -6.15 -5.07
CA GLN A 79 -11.51 -5.17 -4.76
C GLN A 79 -11.22 -3.78 -5.34
N LEU A 80 -10.06 -3.58 -5.95
CA LEU A 80 -9.70 -2.31 -6.56
C LEU A 80 -10.58 -2.05 -7.79
N GLN A 81 -11.07 -0.81 -7.88
CA GLN A 81 -11.91 -0.35 -8.98
C GLN A 81 -11.26 0.84 -9.68
N PRO A 82 -11.53 1.05 -10.98
CA PRO A 82 -11.03 2.22 -11.69
C PRO A 82 -11.39 3.53 -10.97
N GLU A 83 -10.49 4.52 -11.03
CA GLU A 83 -10.67 5.87 -10.49
C GLU A 83 -10.92 5.97 -8.96
N THR A 84 -10.76 4.87 -8.22
CA THR A 84 -10.88 4.86 -6.77
C THR A 84 -9.58 5.28 -6.06
N ASN A 85 -9.72 5.88 -4.87
CA ASN A 85 -8.62 6.45 -4.09
C ASN A 85 -8.74 6.07 -2.61
N GLY A 86 -7.68 6.29 -1.82
CA GLY A 86 -7.70 6.13 -0.37
C GLY A 86 -7.49 4.70 0.12
N HIS A 87 -6.95 3.83 -0.73
CA HIS A 87 -6.75 2.42 -0.41
C HIS A 87 -5.58 2.22 0.54
N ASN A 88 -5.74 1.31 1.49
CA ASN A 88 -4.62 0.78 2.26
C ASN A 88 -4.47 -0.69 1.92
N LEU A 89 -3.28 -1.11 1.50
CA LEU A 89 -3.03 -2.47 1.02
C LEU A 89 -1.75 -2.98 1.65
N THR A 90 -1.68 -4.29 1.91
CA THR A 90 -0.43 -4.99 2.19
C THR A 90 -0.15 -5.88 1.00
N VAL A 91 0.96 -5.63 0.30
CA VAL A 91 1.30 -6.33 -0.93
C VAL A 91 2.75 -6.80 -0.89
N LYS A 92 3.03 -7.89 -1.57
CA LYS A 92 4.38 -8.37 -1.84
C LYS A 92 4.80 -7.95 -3.24
N VAL A 93 6.05 -7.53 -3.38
CA VAL A 93 6.65 -7.15 -4.66
C VAL A 93 7.17 -8.39 -5.36
N ILE A 94 6.67 -8.66 -6.57
CA ILE A 94 7.12 -9.78 -7.41
C ILE A 94 8.32 -9.35 -8.23
N SER A 95 8.22 -8.21 -8.90
CA SER A 95 9.26 -7.70 -9.78
C SER A 95 9.29 -6.18 -9.79
N SER A 96 10.44 -5.61 -10.12
CA SER A 96 10.66 -4.17 -10.19
C SER A 96 11.48 -3.86 -11.44
N ASN A 97 10.92 -3.09 -12.36
CA ASN A 97 11.55 -2.72 -13.62
C ASN A 97 11.70 -1.20 -13.73
N MET A 98 12.93 -0.71 -13.91
CA MET A 98 13.21 0.71 -14.03
C MET A 98 12.90 1.19 -15.45
N VAL A 99 11.91 2.08 -15.59
CA VAL A 99 11.42 2.53 -16.89
C VAL A 99 12.02 3.88 -17.29
N LEU A 100 12.29 4.76 -16.33
CA LEU A 100 12.91 6.05 -16.59
C LEU A 100 13.95 6.37 -15.52
N GLN A 101 15.14 6.76 -15.98
CA GLN A 101 16.18 7.37 -15.16
C GLN A 101 16.71 8.57 -15.94
N LYS A 102 16.06 9.73 -15.78
CA LYS A 102 16.51 10.96 -16.46
C LYS A 102 17.35 11.80 -15.50
N VAL A 103 18.64 11.90 -15.80
CA VAL A 103 19.52 12.92 -15.20
C VAL A 103 19.08 14.27 -15.76
N ARG A 104 18.65 15.19 -14.89
CA ARG A 104 18.30 16.55 -15.34
C ARG A 104 19.59 17.25 -15.81
N PRO A 105 19.59 17.93 -16.97
CA PRO A 105 20.79 18.62 -17.47
C PRO A 105 21.22 19.83 -16.63
N ASP A 106 20.40 20.27 -15.67
CA ASP A 106 20.67 21.42 -14.82
C ASP A 106 21.44 20.95 -13.56
N GLY A 107 22.77 21.05 -13.64
CA GLY A 107 23.77 20.35 -12.82
C GLY A 107 23.91 20.75 -11.35
N ALA A 108 22.82 20.99 -10.61
CA ALA A 108 22.91 21.18 -9.17
C ALA A 108 21.68 20.65 -8.41
N GLN A 109 21.90 19.64 -7.56
CA GLN A 109 21.07 19.29 -6.39
C GLN A 109 19.71 18.60 -6.60
N ALA A 110 19.22 18.36 -7.82
CA ALA A 110 18.00 17.58 -8.03
C ALA A 110 18.32 16.09 -8.26
N ARG A 111 17.85 15.20 -7.38
CA ARG A 111 17.90 13.75 -7.61
C ARG A 111 17.29 13.42 -8.99
N PRO A 112 17.88 12.49 -9.76
CA PRO A 112 17.33 12.10 -11.05
C PRO A 112 15.88 11.66 -10.88
N ALA A 113 15.02 12.05 -11.82
CA ALA A 113 13.65 11.55 -11.83
C ALA A 113 13.72 10.05 -12.17
N GLN A 114 13.37 9.22 -11.20
CA GLN A 114 13.35 7.77 -11.33
C GLN A 114 11.91 7.29 -11.32
N ILE A 115 11.57 6.43 -12.27
CA ILE A 115 10.27 5.77 -12.31
C ILE A 115 10.53 4.29 -12.54
N ALA A 116 9.93 3.47 -11.69
CA ALA A 116 9.90 2.03 -11.86
C ALA A 116 8.46 1.53 -11.93
N GLU A 117 8.24 0.53 -12.77
CA GLU A 117 7.02 -0.27 -12.81
C GLU A 117 7.29 -1.55 -12.03
N CYS A 118 6.56 -1.73 -10.94
CA CYS A 118 6.71 -2.86 -10.04
C CYS A 118 5.46 -3.73 -10.13
N LEU A 119 5.61 -5.03 -10.36
CA LEU A 119 4.49 -5.95 -10.22
C LEU A 119 4.32 -6.29 -8.74
N VAL A 120 3.15 -5.98 -8.19
CA VAL A 120 2.84 -6.24 -6.78
C VAL A 120 1.54 -7.04 -6.65
N GLY A 121 1.39 -7.78 -5.56
CA GLY A 121 0.16 -8.51 -5.33
C GLY A 121 -0.03 -9.03 -3.92
N ASP A 122 -1.22 -9.55 -3.69
CA ASP A 122 -1.63 -10.25 -2.49
C ASP A 122 -2.26 -11.60 -2.86
N GLU A 123 -2.89 -12.28 -1.90
CA GLU A 123 -3.55 -13.57 -2.15
C GLU A 123 -4.75 -13.49 -3.10
N THR A 124 -5.22 -12.28 -3.44
CA THR A 124 -6.42 -12.05 -4.25
C THR A 124 -6.08 -11.68 -5.70
N GLY A 125 -4.93 -11.06 -5.95
CA GLY A 125 -4.52 -10.69 -7.30
C GLY A 125 -3.22 -9.91 -7.36
N THR A 126 -2.87 -9.50 -8.56
CA THR A 126 -1.71 -8.65 -8.85
C THR A 126 -2.12 -7.38 -9.59
N ILE A 127 -1.29 -6.34 -9.46
CA ILE A 127 -1.45 -5.06 -10.16
C ILE A 127 -0.07 -4.43 -10.35
N VAL A 128 0.10 -3.67 -11.43
CA VAL A 128 1.31 -2.87 -11.66
C VAL A 128 1.25 -1.62 -10.78
N PHE A 129 2.27 -1.46 -9.93
CA PHE A 129 2.53 -0.29 -9.12
C PHE A 129 3.53 0.64 -9.81
N THR A 130 3.24 1.94 -9.84
CA THR A 130 4.16 2.95 -10.38
C THR A 130 4.93 3.62 -9.23
N ALA A 131 6.17 3.19 -9.02
CA ALA A 131 7.08 3.78 -8.04
C ALA A 131 7.78 5.00 -8.60
N ARG A 132 7.86 6.08 -7.82
CA ARG A 132 8.53 7.33 -8.22
C ARG A 132 9.61 7.76 -7.23
N ASN A 133 10.74 8.23 -7.76
CA ASN A 133 11.87 8.77 -7.00
C ASN A 133 12.30 7.80 -5.89
N GLY A 134 12.39 8.26 -4.64
CA GLY A 134 12.81 7.43 -3.50
C GLY A 134 11.86 6.27 -3.15
N GLN A 135 10.69 6.16 -3.79
CA GLN A 135 9.86 4.95 -3.66
C GLN A 135 10.48 3.76 -4.38
N VAL A 136 11.29 3.98 -5.43
CA VAL A 136 11.91 2.90 -6.20
C VAL A 136 12.81 2.04 -5.32
N ASP A 137 13.54 2.67 -4.40
CA ASP A 137 14.44 1.99 -3.46
C ASP A 137 13.70 1.12 -2.43
N LEU A 138 12.42 1.43 -2.15
CA LEU A 138 11.57 0.66 -1.24
C LEU A 138 10.90 -0.54 -1.93
N MET A 139 10.74 -0.47 -3.25
CA MET A 139 10.01 -1.45 -4.05
C MET A 139 10.96 -2.48 -4.66
N MET A 140 11.74 -3.14 -3.82
CA MET A 140 12.62 -4.24 -4.22
C MET A 140 11.83 -5.56 -4.36
N PRO A 141 12.19 -6.45 -5.30
CA PRO A 141 11.60 -7.78 -5.39
C PRO A 141 11.66 -8.53 -4.04
N ASP A 142 10.67 -9.38 -3.80
CA ASP A 142 10.51 -10.19 -2.58
C ASP A 142 10.29 -9.42 -1.27
N THR A 143 10.15 -8.10 -1.33
CA THR A 143 9.78 -7.30 -0.16
C THR A 143 8.26 -7.25 0.04
N THR A 144 7.84 -7.20 1.31
CA THR A 144 6.45 -6.92 1.66
C THR A 144 6.33 -5.47 2.07
N VAL A 145 5.37 -4.77 1.49
CA VAL A 145 5.14 -3.34 1.72
C VAL A 145 3.68 -3.08 2.06
N ILE A 146 3.46 -2.11 2.94
CA ILE A 146 2.16 -1.53 3.24
C ILE A 146 2.06 -0.21 2.47
N LEU A 147 1.08 -0.14 1.58
CA LEU A 147 0.73 1.07 0.85
C LEU A 147 -0.40 1.76 1.59
N ARG A 148 -0.19 3.03 1.99
CA ARG A 148 -1.19 3.86 2.66
C ARG A 148 -1.68 4.96 1.74
N ASN A 149 -2.99 5.18 1.73
CA ASN A 149 -3.65 6.19 0.89
C ASN A 149 -3.21 6.07 -0.59
N ALA A 150 -3.26 4.85 -1.11
CA ALA A 150 -2.99 4.55 -2.51
C ALA A 150 -4.20 4.89 -3.38
N LYS A 151 -3.94 5.11 -4.66
CA LYS A 151 -4.94 5.41 -5.69
C LYS A 151 -4.77 4.54 -6.92
N ILE A 152 -5.86 4.41 -7.66
CA ILE A 152 -5.87 3.82 -8.99
C ILE A 152 -5.70 4.93 -10.02
N ASP A 153 -4.63 4.83 -10.79
CA ASP A 153 -4.35 5.64 -11.97
C ASP A 153 -4.74 4.85 -13.22
N MET A 154 -5.43 5.50 -14.16
CA MET A 154 -5.81 4.86 -15.42
C MET A 154 -4.74 5.15 -16.47
N PHE A 155 -4.08 4.10 -16.96
CA PHE A 155 -3.02 4.21 -17.96
C PHE A 155 -3.34 3.36 -19.17
N LYS A 156 -3.58 4.01 -20.31
CA LYS A 156 -3.88 3.36 -21.60
C LYS A 156 -5.02 2.32 -21.51
N GLY A 157 -6.07 2.64 -20.76
CA GLY A 157 -7.22 1.75 -20.56
C GLY A 157 -7.04 0.73 -19.43
N SER A 158 -5.86 0.58 -18.84
CA SER A 158 -5.63 -0.35 -17.73
C SER A 158 -5.41 0.35 -16.40
N MET A 159 -5.73 -0.33 -15.30
CA MET A 159 -5.48 0.17 -13.96
C MET A 159 -4.01 0.04 -13.55
N ARG A 160 -3.50 1.06 -12.87
CA ARG A 160 -2.20 1.05 -12.18
C ARG A 160 -2.36 1.56 -10.76
N LEU A 161 -1.63 0.97 -9.83
CA LEU A 161 -1.59 1.42 -8.46
C LEU A 161 -0.50 2.49 -8.29
N ALA A 162 -0.79 3.54 -7.55
CA ALA A 162 0.18 4.57 -7.18
C ALA A 162 -0.09 5.08 -5.76
N VAL A 163 0.93 5.60 -5.09
CA VAL A 163 0.76 6.30 -3.82
C VAL A 163 0.39 7.76 -4.10
N ASP A 164 -0.65 8.25 -3.43
CA ASP A 164 -1.08 9.65 -3.53
C ASP A 164 -0.11 10.60 -2.80
N LYS A 165 -0.24 11.92 -3.00
CA LYS A 165 0.62 12.94 -2.39
C LYS A 165 0.68 12.91 -0.85
N TRP A 166 -0.38 12.42 -0.21
CA TRP A 166 -0.45 12.25 1.25
C TRP A 166 -0.22 10.81 1.71
N GLY A 167 -0.03 9.90 0.75
CA GLY A 167 0.22 8.50 1.02
C GLY A 167 1.68 8.20 1.33
N ARG A 168 1.92 6.99 1.82
CA ARG A 168 3.26 6.51 2.17
C ARG A 168 3.40 5.02 1.93
N ILE A 169 4.65 4.58 1.77
CA ILE A 169 5.04 3.18 1.65
C ILE A 169 5.79 2.83 2.93
N GLU A 170 5.38 1.75 3.58
CA GLU A 170 6.07 1.20 4.76
C GLU A 170 6.55 -0.20 4.40
N VAL A 171 7.86 -0.44 4.50
CA VAL A 171 8.40 -1.81 4.40
C VAL A 171 8.09 -2.52 5.72
N THR A 172 7.59 -3.75 5.63
CA THR A 172 7.20 -4.55 6.79
C THR A 172 7.87 -5.91 6.75
N GLU A 173 7.72 -6.67 7.83
CA GLU A 173 8.10 -8.08 7.89
C GLU A 173 7.48 -8.87 6.72
N PRO A 174 8.19 -9.88 6.19
CA PRO A 174 7.68 -10.71 5.11
C PRO A 174 6.33 -11.33 5.47
N ALA A 175 5.31 -11.05 4.67
CA ALA A 175 4.02 -11.69 4.86
C ALA A 175 4.05 -13.14 4.37
N SER A 176 3.26 -14.00 5.03
CA SER A 176 3.22 -15.44 4.77
C SER A 176 2.22 -15.87 3.68
N PHE A 177 1.61 -14.93 2.96
CA PHE A 177 0.64 -15.26 1.91
C PHE A 177 1.32 -15.49 0.55
N ASP A 178 0.78 -16.43 -0.21
CA ASP A 178 1.14 -16.64 -1.60
C ASP A 178 0.39 -15.67 -2.50
N ILE A 179 1.09 -15.09 -3.47
CA ILE A 179 0.49 -14.10 -4.38
C ILE A 179 -0.30 -14.81 -5.47
N LYS A 180 -1.50 -14.31 -5.76
CA LYS A 180 -2.33 -14.83 -6.86
C LYS A 180 -2.03 -14.12 -8.18
N GLU A 181 -1.00 -14.60 -8.87
CA GLU A 181 -0.55 -14.02 -10.14
C GLU A 181 -1.57 -14.15 -11.29
N ASP A 182 -2.42 -15.18 -11.25
CA ASP A 182 -3.46 -15.43 -12.26
C ASP A 182 -4.48 -14.30 -12.41
N ASN A 183 -4.68 -13.49 -11.35
CA ASN A 183 -5.63 -12.39 -11.35
C ASN A 183 -4.91 -11.05 -11.43
N ASN A 184 -4.34 -10.75 -12.60
CA ASN A 184 -3.65 -9.48 -12.84
C ASN A 184 -4.60 -8.38 -13.33
N LEU A 185 -4.88 -7.40 -12.47
CA LEU A 185 -5.76 -6.28 -12.76
C LEU A 185 -5.19 -5.25 -13.74
N SER A 186 -3.87 -5.22 -13.93
CA SER A 186 -3.23 -4.33 -14.90
C SER A 186 -3.32 -4.83 -16.34
N LEU A 187 -3.66 -6.11 -16.55
CA LEU A 187 -3.96 -6.68 -17.86
C LEU A 187 -5.43 -6.50 -18.25
N VAL A 188 -6.27 -6.03 -17.33
CA VAL A 188 -7.67 -5.74 -17.60
C VAL A 188 -7.78 -4.37 -18.24
N GLU A 189 -8.27 -4.37 -19.47
CA GLU A 189 -8.60 -3.15 -20.21
C GLU A 189 -10.02 -2.70 -19.90
N TYR A 190 -10.17 -1.39 -19.74
CA TYR A 190 -11.38 -0.69 -19.42
C TYR A 190 -11.67 0.35 -20.51
N GLU A 191 -12.88 0.32 -21.01
CA GLU A 191 -13.39 1.31 -21.95
C GLU A 191 -14.30 2.31 -21.23
N LEU A 192 -14.14 3.59 -21.55
CA LEU A 192 -15.03 4.64 -21.08
C LEU A 192 -16.31 4.57 -21.90
N VAL A 193 -17.37 4.04 -21.31
CA VAL A 193 -18.69 4.05 -21.93
C VAL A 193 -19.36 5.39 -21.60
N ASN A 194 -19.45 6.26 -22.60
CA ASN A 194 -20.32 7.43 -22.51
C ASN A 194 -21.76 6.93 -22.43
N ALA A 195 -22.40 7.07 -21.26
CA ALA A 195 -23.83 6.88 -21.17
C ALA A 195 -24.50 8.01 -21.96
N VAL A 196 -24.86 7.73 -23.21
CA VAL A 196 -25.76 8.58 -23.98
C VAL A 196 -27.14 8.33 -23.38
N GLU A 197 -27.66 9.31 -22.64
CA GLU A 197 -29.07 9.31 -22.22
C GLU A 197 -29.93 9.26 -23.50
N GLN A 198 -30.80 8.25 -23.60
CA GLN A 198 -31.85 8.18 -24.62
C GLN A 198 -33.07 8.97 -24.17
#